data_AF-A0A3S5AF15-F1
#
_entry.id   AF-A0A3S5AF15-F1
#
_cell.length_a   1.000
_cell.length_b   1.000
_cell.length_c   1.000
_cell.angle_alpha   90.00
_cell.angle_beta   90.00
_cell.angle_gamma   90.00
#
_symmetry.space_group_name_H-M   'P 1'
#
loop_
_entity.id
_entity.type
_entity.pdbx_description
1 polymer ?
#
loop_
_entity_poly.entity_id
_entity_poly.type
_entity_poly.pdbx_seq_one_letter_code
_entity_poly.pdbx_strand_id
1 'polypeptide(L)'
;MSFEKLWKKCRLNPDDFQTWTSLLDFVEKEVYRKGVKAIPLSIDLWTAYLDIAMELHHGQPNSESFMRKLYEEAIDAAGLEFRSDPLWEHYISWETAHNRIFLIRCLYDRLLATPTQMYFQNWDSFKKLVEDNHPKDLITDAEFAHFHGQVNPTAAAMRAAIYAASVIKQQQE
;
A
#
# COMPACT_ATOMS: atom_id res chain seq x y z
N MET A 1 5.09 13.13 -24.66
CA MET A 1 4.50 14.20 -25.51
C MET A 1 4.78 15.54 -24.82
N SER A 2 4.96 16.67 -25.53
CA SER A 2 5.27 17.97 -24.89
C SER A 2 4.10 18.95 -25.03
N PHE A 3 4.00 19.91 -24.10
CA PHE A 3 3.01 21.00 -24.13
C PHE A 3 2.91 21.65 -25.51
N GLU A 4 4.05 22.07 -26.08
CA GLU A 4 4.10 22.72 -27.40
C GLU A 4 3.47 21.90 -28.52
N LYS A 5 3.60 20.56 -28.47
CA LYS A 5 3.01 19.69 -29.48
C LYS A 5 1.49 19.65 -29.36
N LEU A 6 0.96 19.54 -28.13
CA LEU A 6 -0.48 19.52 -27.89
C LEU A 6 -1.11 20.89 -28.17
N TRP A 7 -0.48 21.96 -27.69
CA TRP A 7 -0.90 23.34 -27.96
C TRP A 7 -0.97 23.65 -29.46
N LYS A 8 0.05 23.23 -30.23
CA LYS A 8 0.04 23.36 -31.69
C LYS A 8 -1.12 22.60 -32.32
N LYS A 9 -1.45 21.39 -31.87
CA LYS A 9 -2.59 20.61 -32.39
C LYS A 9 -3.92 21.33 -32.15
N CYS A 10 -4.16 21.83 -30.93
CA CYS A 10 -5.36 22.61 -30.60
C CYS A 10 -5.52 23.83 -31.52
N ARG A 11 -4.43 24.56 -31.78
CA ARG A 11 -4.45 25.74 -32.66
C ARG A 11 -4.69 25.40 -34.13
N LEU A 12 -4.21 24.25 -34.59
CA LEU A 12 -4.40 23.79 -35.96
C LEU A 12 -5.82 23.26 -36.20
N ASN A 13 -6.48 22.73 -35.17
CA ASN A 13 -7.84 22.25 -35.23
C ASN A 13 -8.64 22.65 -33.97
N PRO A 14 -9.13 23.90 -33.90
CA PRO A 14 -9.80 24.41 -32.69
C PRO A 14 -11.11 23.70 -32.34
N ASP A 15 -11.78 23.08 -33.31
CA ASP A 15 -13.04 22.37 -33.11
C ASP A 15 -12.85 20.94 -32.56
N ASP A 16 -11.61 20.45 -32.47
CA ASP A 16 -11.29 19.13 -31.92
C ASP A 16 -11.24 19.17 -30.39
N PHE A 17 -12.41 18.93 -29.79
CA PHE A 17 -12.59 18.81 -28.35
C PHE A 17 -11.62 17.81 -27.71
N GLN A 18 -11.32 16.68 -28.36
CA GLN A 18 -10.47 15.63 -27.79
C GLN A 18 -9.01 16.07 -27.67
N THR A 19 -8.55 16.92 -28.59
CA THR A 19 -7.21 17.50 -28.51
C THR A 19 -7.13 18.51 -27.35
N TRP A 20 -8.19 19.28 -27.10
CA TRP A 20 -8.26 20.19 -25.96
C TRP A 20 -8.29 19.46 -24.62
N THR A 21 -9.09 18.41 -24.47
CA THR A 21 -9.11 17.60 -23.24
C THR A 21 -7.75 16.97 -22.97
N SER A 22 -7.09 16.41 -24.00
CA SER A 22 -5.74 15.86 -23.87
C SER A 22 -4.69 16.91 -23.44
N LEU A 23 -4.85 18.18 -23.85
CA LEU A 23 -3.99 19.26 -23.40
C LEU A 23 -4.25 19.61 -21.93
N LEU A 24 -5.52 19.68 -21.52
CA LEU A 24 -5.91 19.94 -20.13
C LEU A 24 -5.36 18.85 -19.20
N ASP A 25 -5.56 17.58 -19.53
CA ASP A 25 -5.02 16.43 -18.80
C ASP A 25 -3.49 16.51 -18.65
N PHE A 26 -2.81 16.92 -19.72
CA PHE A 26 -1.35 17.10 -19.71
C PHE A 26 -0.92 18.23 -18.77
N VAL A 27 -1.60 19.39 -18.83
CA VAL A 27 -1.26 20.56 -18.02
C VAL A 27 -1.53 20.27 -16.55
N GLU A 28 -2.67 19.68 -16.22
CA GLU A 28 -3.05 19.31 -14.86
C GLU A 28 -2.00 18.39 -14.24
N LYS A 29 -1.63 17.30 -14.93
CA LYS A 29 -0.57 16.38 -14.47
C LYS A 29 0.76 17.09 -14.23
N GLU A 30 1.17 18.00 -15.12
CA GLU A 30 2.44 18.72 -14.97
C GLU A 30 2.43 19.72 -13.81
N VAL A 31 1.29 20.32 -13.49
CA VAL A 31 1.16 21.20 -12.32
C VAL A 31 1.36 20.41 -11.04
N TYR A 32 0.69 19.28 -10.87
CA TYR A 32 0.88 18.42 -9.69
C TYR A 32 2.30 17.89 -9.59
N ARG A 33 2.86 17.39 -10.70
CA ARG A 33 4.25 16.89 -10.73
C ARG A 33 5.27 17.96 -10.32
N LYS A 34 5.08 19.21 -10.74
CA LYS A 34 5.94 20.33 -10.32
C LYS A 34 5.67 20.72 -8.86
N GLY A 35 4.41 20.69 -8.44
CA GLY A 35 3.99 20.97 -7.08
C GLY A 35 4.68 20.04 -6.08
N VAL A 36 4.54 18.72 -6.24
CA VAL A 36 5.17 17.75 -5.33
C VAL A 36 6.69 17.83 -5.33
N LYS A 37 7.31 18.26 -6.43
CA LYS A 37 8.77 18.53 -6.45
C LYS A 37 9.15 19.79 -5.69
N ALA A 38 8.31 20.81 -5.72
CA ALA A 38 8.55 22.06 -5.01
C ALA A 38 8.29 21.92 -3.50
N ILE A 39 7.29 21.12 -3.11
CA ILE A 39 6.88 20.90 -1.72
C ILE A 39 6.72 19.39 -1.49
N PRO A 40 7.83 18.64 -1.37
CA PRO A 40 7.82 17.18 -1.35
C PRO A 40 7.27 16.55 -0.07
N LEU A 41 7.15 17.31 1.02
CA LEU A 41 6.60 16.82 2.29
C LEU A 41 5.10 17.07 2.44
N SER A 42 4.46 17.69 1.44
CA SER A 42 3.03 17.98 1.50
C SER A 42 2.21 16.72 1.22
N ILE A 43 1.67 16.12 2.29
CA ILE A 43 0.79 14.94 2.21
C ILE A 43 -0.42 15.23 1.31
N ASP A 44 -1.08 16.38 1.52
CA ASP A 44 -2.26 16.77 0.74
C ASP A 44 -1.97 16.92 -0.76
N LEU A 45 -0.76 17.36 -1.11
CA LEU A 45 -0.37 17.54 -2.51
C LEU A 45 -0.06 16.19 -3.17
N TRP A 46 0.54 15.26 -2.41
CA TRP A 46 0.78 13.89 -2.89
C TRP A 46 -0.53 13.12 -3.08
N THR A 47 -1.45 13.17 -2.11
CA THR A 47 -2.75 12.48 -2.22
C THR A 47 -3.56 13.01 -3.40
N ALA A 48 -3.65 14.34 -3.56
CA ALA A 48 -4.32 14.94 -4.71
C ALA A 48 -3.66 14.56 -6.05
N TYR A 49 -2.33 14.46 -6.11
CA TYR A 49 -1.65 14.00 -7.33
C TYR A 49 -1.94 12.52 -7.62
N LEU A 50 -1.96 11.67 -6.59
CA LEU A 50 -2.27 10.25 -6.73
C LEU A 50 -3.69 10.03 -7.25
N ASP A 51 -4.67 10.77 -6.76
CA ASP A 51 -6.06 10.72 -7.24
C ASP A 51 -6.16 11.01 -8.75
N ILE A 52 -5.59 12.13 -9.18
CA ILE A 52 -5.58 12.52 -10.60
C ILE A 52 -4.79 11.52 -11.44
N ALA A 53 -3.67 11.01 -10.92
CA ALA A 53 -2.88 10.01 -11.61
C ALA A 53 -3.66 8.70 -11.82
N MET A 54 -4.47 8.28 -10.85
CA MET A 54 -5.35 7.12 -10.99
C MET A 54 -6.39 7.33 -12.09
N GLU A 55 -7.04 8.48 -12.12
CA GLU A 55 -8.05 8.83 -13.13
C GLU A 55 -7.45 8.84 -14.55
N LEU A 56 -6.31 9.52 -14.73
CA LEU A 56 -5.67 9.68 -16.04
C LEU A 56 -5.05 8.39 -16.60
N HIS A 57 -4.60 7.49 -15.72
CA HIS A 57 -3.96 6.23 -16.12
C HIS A 57 -4.88 5.02 -16.08
N HIS A 58 -6.12 5.17 -15.64
CA HIS A 58 -7.09 4.09 -15.61
C HIS A 58 -7.24 3.42 -17.00
N GLY A 59 -7.29 2.09 -17.01
CA GLY A 59 -7.45 1.30 -18.25
C GLY A 59 -6.21 1.17 -19.15
N GLN A 60 -5.07 1.78 -18.80
CA GLN A 60 -3.82 1.59 -19.56
C GLN A 60 -3.13 0.27 -19.16
N PRO A 61 -2.46 -0.43 -20.09
CA PRO A 61 -1.85 -1.76 -19.82
C PRO A 61 -0.76 -1.75 -18.75
N ASN A 62 -0.19 -0.59 -18.44
CA ASN A 62 0.86 -0.43 -17.43
C ASN A 62 0.42 0.42 -16.22
N SER A 63 -0.88 0.68 -16.09
CA SER A 63 -1.45 1.58 -15.06
C SER A 63 -0.99 1.18 -13.66
N GLU A 64 -1.13 -0.09 -13.28
CA GLU A 64 -0.74 -0.56 -11.95
C GLU A 64 0.74 -0.36 -11.64
N SER A 65 1.62 -0.69 -12.60
CA SER A 65 3.07 -0.55 -12.40
C SER A 65 3.50 0.91 -12.30
N PHE A 66 2.82 1.80 -13.03
CA PHE A 66 3.02 3.24 -12.92
C PHE A 66 2.52 3.76 -11.56
N MET A 67 1.31 3.37 -11.16
CA MET A 67 0.73 3.79 -9.88
C MET A 67 1.58 3.34 -8.69
N ARG A 68 2.02 2.08 -8.63
CA ARG A 68 2.91 1.61 -7.56
C ARG A 68 4.20 2.43 -7.48
N LYS A 69 4.83 2.71 -8.62
CA LYS A 69 6.03 3.56 -8.63
C LYS A 69 5.74 4.96 -8.08
N LEU A 70 4.61 5.54 -8.45
CA LEU A 70 4.22 6.86 -7.97
C LEU A 70 3.90 6.87 -6.47
N TYR A 71 3.25 5.83 -5.95
CA TYR A 71 3.05 5.66 -4.51
C TYR A 71 4.38 5.52 -3.77
N GLU A 72 5.31 4.69 -4.26
CA GLU A 72 6.63 4.56 -3.65
C GLU A 72 7.41 5.89 -3.67
N GLU A 73 7.34 6.66 -4.77
CA GLU A 73 7.91 8.02 -4.81
C GLU A 73 7.30 8.95 -3.75
N ALA A 74 5.98 8.86 -3.52
CA ALA A 74 5.30 9.66 -2.51
C ALA A 74 5.70 9.23 -1.08
N ILE A 75 5.79 7.93 -0.81
CA ILE A 75 6.21 7.38 0.48
C ILE A 75 7.68 7.71 0.77
N ASP A 76 8.56 7.61 -0.21
CA ASP A 76 9.97 7.99 -0.06
C ASP A 76 10.12 9.49 0.23
N ALA A 77 9.24 10.33 -0.33
CA ALA A 77 9.26 11.76 -0.11
C ALA A 77 8.68 12.16 1.26
N ALA A 78 7.49 11.68 1.62
CA ALA A 78 6.71 12.19 2.73
C ALA A 78 6.20 11.12 3.72
N GLY A 79 6.53 9.85 3.52
CA GLY A 79 6.02 8.72 4.31
C GLY A 79 6.50 8.70 5.77
N LEU A 80 7.56 9.46 6.09
CA LEU A 80 8.10 9.62 7.46
C LEU A 80 7.49 10.79 8.24
N GLU A 81 6.61 11.58 7.61
CA GLU A 81 5.93 12.68 8.29
C GLU A 81 4.99 12.15 9.37
N PHE A 82 4.94 12.80 10.53
CA PHE A 82 4.06 12.36 11.63
C PHE A 82 2.57 12.31 11.23
N ARG A 83 2.17 13.11 10.24
CA ARG A 83 0.80 13.16 9.69
C ARG A 83 0.66 12.45 8.35
N SER A 84 1.55 11.52 8.03
CA SER A 84 1.51 10.78 6.76
C SER A 84 0.41 9.71 6.70
N ASP A 85 -0.36 9.50 7.78
CA ASP A 85 -1.41 8.47 7.83
C ASP A 85 -2.34 8.46 6.60
N PRO A 86 -2.85 9.60 6.07
CA PRO A 86 -3.70 9.60 4.89
C PRO A 86 -3.00 9.07 3.63
N LEU A 87 -1.70 9.31 3.48
CA LEU A 87 -0.92 8.81 2.34
C LEU A 87 -0.77 7.29 2.41
N TRP A 88 -0.49 6.75 3.60
CA TRP A 88 -0.40 5.31 3.83
C TRP A 88 -1.75 4.62 3.64
N GLU A 89 -2.82 5.18 4.20
CA GLU A 89 -4.19 4.67 4.04
C GLU A 89 -4.61 4.63 2.57
N HIS A 90 -4.29 5.68 1.82
CA HIS A 90 -4.59 5.76 0.39
C HIS A 90 -3.88 4.64 -0.40
N TYR A 91 -2.58 4.42 -0.14
CA TYR A 91 -1.84 3.35 -0.80
C TYR A 91 -2.34 1.94 -0.40
N ILE A 92 -2.59 1.73 0.90
CA ILE A 92 -3.13 0.45 1.41
C ILE A 92 -4.51 0.15 0.81
N SER A 93 -5.39 1.16 0.73
CA SER A 93 -6.71 1.05 0.11
C SER A 93 -6.60 0.67 -1.37
N TRP A 94 -5.67 1.29 -2.08
CA TRP A 94 -5.40 0.96 -3.48
C TRP A 94 -4.94 -0.49 -3.67
N GLU A 95 -3.98 -0.99 -2.90
CA GLU A 95 -3.56 -2.41 -2.99
C GLU A 95 -4.65 -3.38 -2.51
N THR A 96 -5.50 -2.95 -1.57
CA THR A 96 -6.69 -3.71 -1.12
C THR A 96 -7.67 -3.90 -2.26
N ALA A 97 -7.95 -2.86 -3.06
CA ALA A 97 -8.80 -2.95 -4.24
C ALA A 97 -8.26 -3.92 -5.31
N HIS A 98 -6.94 -4.16 -5.34
CA HIS A 98 -6.28 -5.12 -6.23
C HIS A 98 -6.07 -6.51 -5.60
N ASN A 99 -6.58 -6.74 -4.39
CA ASN A 99 -6.47 -7.99 -3.63
C ASN A 99 -5.02 -8.48 -3.47
N ARG A 100 -4.07 -7.56 -3.23
CA ARG A 100 -2.64 -7.87 -3.07
C ARG A 100 -2.24 -8.00 -1.60
N ILE A 101 -2.79 -9.01 -0.93
CA ILE A 101 -2.63 -9.23 0.54
C ILE A 101 -1.17 -9.16 1.00
N PHE A 102 -0.26 -9.84 0.30
CA PHE A 102 1.18 -9.80 0.62
C PHE A 102 1.77 -8.39 0.55
N LEU A 103 1.40 -7.58 -0.45
CA LEU A 103 1.89 -6.21 -0.57
C LEU A 103 1.31 -5.32 0.52
N ILE A 104 0.02 -5.47 0.83
CA ILE A 104 -0.63 -4.78 1.93
C ILE A 104 0.10 -5.09 3.25
N ARG A 105 0.45 -6.35 3.47
CA ARG A 105 1.26 -6.76 4.62
C ARG A 105 2.59 -6.01 4.64
N CYS A 106 3.37 -6.01 3.56
CA CYS A 106 4.64 -5.30 3.48
C CYS A 106 4.52 -3.78 3.70
N LEU A 107 3.40 -3.17 3.29
CA LEU A 107 3.12 -1.76 3.59
C LEU A 107 2.93 -1.56 5.10
N TYR A 108 2.19 -2.43 5.78
CA TYR A 108 2.06 -2.40 7.24
C TYR A 108 3.40 -2.62 7.96
N ASP A 109 4.34 -3.43 7.45
CA ASP A 109 5.70 -3.54 8.03
C ASP A 109 6.38 -2.17 8.12
N ARG A 110 6.29 -1.38 7.03
CA ARG A 110 6.92 -0.05 6.94
C ARG A 110 6.16 0.99 7.77
N LEU A 111 4.83 0.99 7.69
CA LEU A 111 3.97 1.93 8.41
C LEU A 111 4.14 1.76 9.93
N LEU A 112 4.11 0.54 10.45
CA LEU A 112 4.23 0.27 11.89
C LEU A 112 5.65 0.51 12.42
N ALA A 113 6.66 0.59 11.53
CA ALA A 113 7.99 1.05 11.89
C ALA A 113 8.12 2.59 11.91
N THR A 114 7.09 3.32 11.46
CA THR A 114 7.08 4.77 11.38
C THR A 114 6.20 5.36 12.49
N PRO A 115 6.69 6.34 13.27
CA PRO A 115 5.86 7.00 14.27
C PRO A 115 4.88 7.95 13.59
N THR A 116 3.63 7.53 13.44
CA THR A 116 2.54 8.35 12.88
C THR A 116 1.52 8.76 13.93
N GLN A 117 0.70 9.75 13.62
CA GLN A 117 -0.33 10.27 14.51
C GLN A 117 -1.38 9.20 14.86
N MET A 118 -1.72 8.35 13.90
CA MET A 118 -2.75 7.31 14.06
C MET A 118 -2.18 5.90 14.25
N TYR A 119 -0.96 5.78 14.79
CA TYR A 119 -0.27 4.49 15.01
C TYR A 119 -1.17 3.38 15.58
N PHE A 120 -1.94 3.65 16.64
CA PHE A 120 -2.81 2.64 17.25
C PHE A 120 -3.92 2.15 16.32
N GLN A 121 -4.49 3.03 15.50
CA GLN A 121 -5.51 2.67 14.52
C GLN A 121 -4.89 1.83 13.40
N ASN A 122 -3.69 2.20 12.94
CA ASN A 122 -2.94 1.42 11.96
C ASN A 122 -2.61 0.02 12.49
N TRP A 123 -2.25 -0.09 13.77
CA TRP A 123 -2.03 -1.38 14.44
C TRP A 123 -3.30 -2.23 14.51
N ASP A 124 -4.45 -1.64 14.85
CA ASP A 124 -5.72 -2.35 14.89
C ASP A 124 -6.15 -2.84 13.50
N SER A 125 -5.99 -2.01 12.47
CA SER A 125 -6.22 -2.40 11.07
C SER A 125 -5.29 -3.53 10.63
N PHE A 126 -4.02 -3.49 11.03
CA PHE A 126 -3.07 -4.57 10.77
C PHE A 126 -3.48 -5.89 11.44
N LYS A 127 -3.88 -5.86 12.73
CA LYS A 127 -4.38 -7.07 13.41
C LYS A 127 -5.57 -7.68 12.67
N LYS A 128 -6.52 -6.84 12.25
CA LYS A 128 -7.68 -7.28 11.48
C LYS A 128 -7.28 -7.95 10.16
N LEU A 129 -6.32 -7.37 9.43
CA LEU A 129 -5.77 -8.00 8.23
C LEU A 129 -5.22 -9.41 8.52
N VAL A 130 -4.51 -9.58 9.62
CA VAL A 130 -3.94 -10.89 10.01
C VAL A 130 -5.04 -11.89 10.42
N GLU A 131 -6.07 -11.43 11.14
CA GLU A 131 -7.19 -12.27 11.58
C GLU A 131 -8.07 -12.73 10.41
N ASP A 132 -8.28 -11.88 9.41
CA ASP A 132 -9.18 -12.13 8.28
C ASP A 132 -8.52 -12.96 7.15
N ASN A 133 -7.20 -13.20 7.18
CA ASN A 133 -6.47 -13.85 6.08
C ASN A 133 -5.66 -15.07 6.54
N HIS A 134 -5.46 -16.03 5.62
CA HIS A 134 -4.64 -17.20 5.93
C HIS A 134 -3.15 -16.81 6.00
N PRO A 135 -2.35 -17.34 6.95
CA PRO A 135 -0.96 -16.92 7.11
C PRO A 135 -0.10 -17.01 5.83
N LYS A 136 -0.35 -18.01 4.97
CA LYS A 136 0.36 -18.17 3.69
C LYS A 136 0.13 -17.04 2.67
N ASP A 137 -0.96 -16.28 2.82
CA ASP A 137 -1.22 -15.12 1.94
C ASP A 137 -0.48 -13.88 2.41
N LEU A 138 -0.03 -13.88 3.67
CA LEU A 138 0.62 -12.76 4.35
C LEU A 138 2.15 -12.88 4.35
N ILE A 139 2.70 -14.10 4.41
CA ILE A 139 4.14 -14.34 4.56
C ILE A 139 4.68 -15.23 3.45
N THR A 140 5.99 -15.18 3.23
CA THR A 140 6.65 -16.04 2.26
C THR A 140 6.65 -17.51 2.70
N ASP A 141 6.79 -18.43 1.74
CA ASP A 141 6.90 -19.87 2.05
C ASP A 141 8.06 -20.18 3.02
N ALA A 142 9.17 -19.43 2.91
CA ALA A 142 10.32 -19.56 3.79
C ALA A 142 10.00 -19.15 5.24
N GLU A 143 9.32 -18.02 5.42
CA GLU A 143 8.86 -17.55 6.74
C GLU A 143 7.82 -18.50 7.32
N PHE A 144 6.87 -18.96 6.50
CA PHE A 144 5.86 -19.92 6.93
C PHE A 144 6.50 -21.22 7.43
N ALA A 145 7.44 -21.79 6.66
CA ALA A 145 8.17 -22.99 7.07
C ALA A 145 8.96 -22.78 8.36
N HIS A 146 9.58 -21.61 8.51
CA HIS A 146 10.30 -21.23 9.72
C HIS A 146 9.38 -21.19 10.95
N PHE A 147 8.28 -20.43 10.91
CA PHE A 147 7.34 -20.32 12.03
C PHE A 147 6.64 -21.65 12.32
N HIS A 148 6.22 -22.38 11.30
CA HIS A 148 5.61 -23.70 11.46
C HIS A 148 6.58 -24.69 12.13
N GLY A 149 7.87 -24.61 11.79
CA GLY A 149 8.94 -25.36 12.44
C GLY A 149 9.16 -25.00 13.91
N GLN A 150 8.86 -23.77 14.34
CA GLN A 150 8.91 -23.37 15.76
C GLN A 150 7.66 -23.80 16.54
N VAL A 151 6.48 -23.74 15.91
CA VAL A 151 5.21 -24.09 16.55
C VAL A 151 5.09 -25.59 16.77
N ASN A 152 5.54 -26.43 15.83
CA ASN A 152 5.40 -27.89 15.93
C ASN A 152 6.08 -28.53 17.16
N PRO A 153 7.36 -28.26 17.48
CA PRO A 153 7.99 -28.75 18.69
C PRO A 153 7.28 -28.25 19.95
N THR A 154 6.86 -27.00 19.95
CA THR A 154 6.19 -26.36 21.08
C THR A 154 4.80 -26.96 21.33
N ALA A 155 4.03 -27.18 20.27
CA ALA A 155 2.72 -27.82 20.33
C ALA A 155 2.80 -29.32 20.66
N ALA A 156 3.86 -30.01 20.25
CA ALA A 156 4.13 -31.39 20.63
C ALA A 156 4.53 -31.50 22.11
N ALA A 157 5.43 -30.61 22.57
CA ALA A 157 5.83 -30.52 23.97
C ALA A 157 4.64 -30.16 24.88
N MET A 158 3.79 -29.23 24.46
CA MET A 158 2.59 -28.84 25.21
C MET A 158 1.57 -29.98 25.29
N ARG A 159 1.35 -30.73 24.19
CA ARG A 159 0.52 -31.95 24.19
C ARG A 159 1.08 -33.04 25.10
N ALA A 160 2.40 -33.26 25.07
CA ALA A 160 3.07 -34.22 25.93
C ALA A 160 2.97 -33.82 27.42
N ALA A 161 3.11 -32.54 27.73
CA ALA A 161 2.96 -32.02 29.10
C ALA A 161 1.52 -32.17 29.63
N ILE A 162 0.51 -31.89 28.80
CA ILE A 162 -0.90 -32.12 29.15
C ILE A 162 -1.16 -33.60 29.40
N TYR A 163 -0.64 -34.49 28.55
CA TYR A 163 -0.77 -35.93 28.73
C TYR A 163 -0.10 -36.40 30.03
N ALA A 164 1.14 -35.99 30.29
CA ALA A 164 1.86 -36.33 31.52
C ALA A 164 1.10 -35.85 32.78
N ALA A 165 0.56 -34.62 32.76
CA ALA A 165 -0.25 -34.10 33.87
C ALA A 165 -1.53 -34.91 34.10
N SER A 166 -2.18 -35.39 33.04
CA SER A 166 -3.39 -36.23 33.15
C SER A 166 -3.09 -37.61 33.74
N VAL A 167 -1.96 -38.23 33.38
CA VAL A 167 -1.52 -39.53 33.90
C VAL A 167 -1.15 -39.43 35.38
N ILE A 168 -0.45 -38.37 35.79
CA ILE A 168 -0.10 -38.14 37.20
C ILE A 168 -1.37 -37.99 38.05
N LYS A 169 -2.39 -37.31 37.53
CA LYS A 169 -3.67 -37.11 38.23
C LYS A 169 -4.45 -38.42 38.42
N GLN A 170 -4.36 -39.35 37.47
CA GLN A 170 -4.98 -40.68 37.56
C GLN A 170 -4.24 -41.66 38.50
N GLN A 171 -2.97 -41.40 38.83
CA GLN A 171 -2.19 -42.24 39.75
C GLN A 171 -2.28 -41.79 41.22
N GLN A 172 -2.96 -40.66 41.49
CA GLN A 172 -3.19 -40.12 42.84
C GLN A 172 -4.63 -40.32 43.35
N GLU A 173 -5.48 -40.99 42.58
CA GLU A 173 -6.81 -41.49 42.97
C GLU A 173 -6.75 -43.01 43.20
#